data_AF-X1TA40-F1
#
_entry.id   AF-X1TA40-F1
#
_cell.length_a   1.000
_cell.length_b   1.000
_cell.length_c   1.000
_cell.angle_alpha   90.00
_cell.angle_beta   90.00
_cell.angle_gamma   90.00
#
_symmetry.space_group_name_H-M   'P 1'
#
loop_
_entity.id
_entity.type
_entity.pdbx_description
1 polymer ?
#
loop_
_entity_poly.entity_id
_entity_poly.type
_entity_poly.pdbx_seq_one_letter_code
_entity_poly.pdbx_strand_id
1 'polypeptide(L)'
;AYTSRYIIPWSKLLYVPSLFNIEFGYHSGTYHIQECWVGNSPNGELWDFDGDQVQVKVSYQSSWFVSEPGVESDTVHLELKSGKDFVISIYVTDNNDFPLGSTPALGYSGFYKGGNTSSDTAPDAYDPWLQTGKQCIIEHIYQPLPYYLQGTVKQKGVPVERTVRSYIRSNGLLYDTTQSLTDGSFQLNAPNDTTEMFVIAFDDAPGEQYNSLIYDRVKGFTL
;
A
#
# COMPACT_ATOMS: atom_id res chain seq x y z
N ALA A 1 6.34 28.98 6.92
CA ALA A 1 6.72 27.56 6.91
C ALA A 1 5.82 26.82 7.89
N TYR A 2 5.19 25.74 7.44
CA TYR A 2 4.32 24.87 8.21
C TYR A 2 4.96 23.49 8.28
N THR A 3 4.92 22.85 9.43
CA THR A 3 5.44 21.49 9.62
C THR A 3 4.30 20.57 10.02
N SER A 4 4.30 19.34 9.52
CA SER A 4 3.37 18.32 9.99
C SER A 4 4.15 17.04 10.31
N ARG A 5 3.82 16.42 11.43
CA ARG A 5 4.34 15.10 11.78
C ARG A 5 3.20 14.21 12.20
N TYR A 6 3.14 13.03 11.61
CA TYR A 6 2.13 12.02 11.85
C TYR A 6 2.81 10.77 12.37
N ILE A 7 2.22 10.19 13.40
CA ILE A 7 2.69 8.95 14.03
C ILE A 7 1.52 7.99 13.98
N ILE A 8 1.70 6.90 13.25
CA ILE A 8 0.75 5.80 13.17
C ILE A 8 1.27 4.70 14.10
N PRO A 9 0.60 4.46 15.24
CA PRO A 9 1.05 3.45 16.18
C PRO A 9 1.15 2.08 15.51
N TRP A 10 2.15 1.28 15.86
CA TRP A 10 2.31 -0.10 15.37
C TRP A 10 1.03 -0.92 15.52
N SER A 11 0.35 -0.77 16.67
CA SER A 11 -0.94 -1.44 16.97
C SER A 11 -2.10 -1.09 16.04
N LYS A 12 -1.95 -0.06 15.20
CA LYS A 12 -2.94 0.40 14.23
C LYS A 12 -2.57 0.06 12.79
N LEU A 13 -1.35 -0.44 12.54
CA LEU A 13 -0.94 -0.91 11.22
C LEU A 13 -1.58 -2.28 10.96
N LEU A 14 -2.48 -2.33 9.99
CA LEU A 14 -3.14 -3.57 9.57
C LEU A 14 -2.23 -4.44 8.69
N TYR A 15 -1.29 -3.81 7.99
CA TYR A 15 -0.33 -4.44 7.10
C TYR A 15 0.97 -3.64 7.11
N VAL A 16 2.08 -4.31 6.83
CA VAL A 16 3.44 -3.76 6.85
C VAL A 16 4.02 -3.89 5.44
N PRO A 17 3.57 -3.05 4.49
CA PRO A 17 4.16 -3.05 3.17
C PRO A 17 5.58 -2.50 3.23
N SER A 18 6.54 -3.19 2.60
CA SER A 18 7.88 -2.63 2.35
C SER A 18 7.87 -1.58 1.23
N LEU A 19 6.77 -1.51 0.48
CA LEU A 19 6.59 -0.69 -0.71
C LEU A 19 5.24 0.02 -0.63
N PHE A 20 5.24 1.34 -0.70
CA PHE A 20 4.00 2.11 -0.75
C PHE A 20 4.21 3.44 -1.45
N ASN A 21 3.10 4.05 -1.84
CA ASN A 21 3.06 5.42 -2.32
C ASN A 21 2.29 6.28 -1.32
N ILE A 22 2.54 7.59 -1.33
CA ILE A 22 1.82 8.57 -0.52
C ILE A 22 1.11 9.54 -1.45
N GLU A 23 -0.21 9.65 -1.29
CA GLU A 23 -1.00 10.67 -1.98
C GLU A 23 -1.13 11.92 -1.09
N PHE A 24 -0.94 13.09 -1.70
CA PHE A 24 -1.06 14.38 -1.04
C PHE A 24 -2.34 15.09 -1.45
N GLY A 25 -3.23 15.32 -0.49
CA GLY A 25 -4.49 16.02 -0.72
C GLY A 25 -4.28 17.51 -1.06
N TYR A 26 -5.06 18.03 -2.01
CA TYR A 26 -5.07 19.45 -2.36
C TYR A 26 -6.10 20.21 -1.53
N HIS A 27 -5.72 21.35 -0.93
CA HIS A 27 -6.63 22.18 -0.14
C HIS A 27 -6.60 23.64 -0.60
N SER A 28 -7.56 24.03 -1.45
CA SER A 28 -7.91 25.40 -1.88
C SER A 28 -6.80 26.27 -2.51
N GLY A 29 -5.55 25.82 -2.56
CA GLY A 29 -4.43 26.53 -3.18
C GLY A 29 -3.18 25.65 -3.28
N THR A 30 -2.32 25.97 -4.25
CA THR A 30 -1.02 25.31 -4.42
C THR A 30 -0.18 25.50 -3.18
N TYR A 31 0.42 24.41 -2.69
CA TYR A 31 1.41 24.47 -1.63
C TYR A 31 2.67 23.70 -2.02
N HIS A 32 3.81 24.14 -1.49
CA HIS A 32 5.12 23.57 -1.78
C HIS A 32 5.54 22.65 -0.63
N ILE A 33 5.73 21.37 -0.93
CA ILE A 33 6.42 20.43 -0.04
C ILE A 33 7.91 20.54 -0.35
N GLN A 34 8.66 21.13 0.59
CA GLN A 34 10.11 21.27 0.47
C GLN A 34 10.80 19.93 0.77
N GLU A 35 10.32 19.22 1.79
CA GLU A 35 10.80 17.87 2.14
C GLU A 35 9.69 17.05 2.78
N CYS A 36 9.70 15.75 2.51
CA CYS A 36 8.90 14.77 3.23
C CYS A 36 9.74 13.53 3.50
N TRP A 37 9.68 13.04 4.73
CA TRP A 37 10.43 11.89 5.21
C TRP A 37 9.50 10.90 5.88
N VAL A 38 9.78 9.63 5.67
CA VAL A 38 9.05 8.54 6.33
C VAL A 38 10.01 7.54 6.96
N GLY A 39 9.63 6.95 8.08
CA GLY A 39 10.53 6.03 8.79
C GLY A 39 9.89 5.39 10.01
N ASN A 40 10.69 4.59 10.71
CA ASN A 40 10.32 4.01 12.00
C ASN A 40 10.62 5.00 13.14
N SER A 41 9.79 5.06 14.19
CA SER A 41 10.12 5.79 15.42
C SER A 41 11.04 4.96 16.33
N PRO A 42 12.05 5.57 16.99
CA PRO A 42 12.86 4.90 17.98
C PRO A 42 12.07 4.73 19.28
N ASN A 43 11.57 3.51 19.51
CA ASN A 43 11.08 3.06 20.81
C ASN A 43 9.99 3.98 21.43
N GLY A 44 9.11 4.55 20.61
CA GLY A 44 8.03 5.44 21.06
C GLY A 44 8.45 6.89 21.23
N GLU A 45 9.67 7.27 20.81
CA GLU A 45 10.06 8.66 20.73
C GLU A 45 9.29 9.37 19.62
N LEU A 46 8.53 10.39 20.03
CA LEU A 46 7.59 11.08 19.14
C LEU A 46 8.29 12.06 18.18
N TRP A 47 9.56 12.38 18.44
CA TRP A 47 10.32 13.39 17.69
C TRP A 47 11.35 12.80 16.72
N ASP A 48 11.72 11.52 16.84
CA ASP A 48 12.87 10.98 16.08
C ASP A 48 12.51 9.84 15.11
N PHE A 49 13.43 9.50 14.21
CA PHE A 49 13.47 8.30 13.40
C PHE A 49 14.52 7.30 13.92
N ASP A 50 14.33 6.03 13.63
CA ASP A 50 15.22 4.92 14.00
C ASP A 50 16.50 4.82 13.12
N GLY A 51 16.81 5.86 12.34
CA GLY A 51 17.98 5.96 11.46
C GLY A 51 17.85 5.31 10.07
N ASP A 52 16.68 4.74 9.75
CA ASP A 52 16.36 4.06 8.48
C ASP A 52 15.34 4.80 7.61
N GLN A 53 15.06 6.05 7.93
CA GLN A 53 14.11 6.91 7.24
C GLN A 53 14.49 7.16 5.78
N VAL A 54 13.46 7.30 4.96
CA VAL A 54 13.55 7.45 3.52
C VAL A 54 12.91 8.78 3.14
N GLN A 55 13.60 9.52 2.26
CA GLN A 55 13.04 10.74 1.69
C GLN A 55 12.01 10.37 0.63
N VAL A 56 10.80 10.88 0.80
CA VAL A 56 9.72 10.76 -0.18
C VAL A 56 10.05 11.67 -1.36
N LYS A 57 9.78 11.19 -2.58
CA LYS A 57 10.01 11.93 -3.81
C LYS A 57 8.77 11.91 -4.68
N VAL A 58 8.63 12.90 -5.54
CA VAL A 58 7.62 12.94 -6.61
C VAL A 58 8.36 13.20 -7.91
N SER A 59 8.23 12.32 -8.91
CA SER A 59 8.96 12.44 -10.18
C SER A 59 10.48 12.62 -9.97
N TYR A 60 11.05 11.83 -9.04
CA TYR A 60 12.44 11.85 -8.62
C TYR A 60 12.92 13.14 -7.93
N GLN A 61 12.03 14.10 -7.67
CA GLN A 61 12.34 15.35 -6.97
C GLN A 61 12.09 15.21 -5.46
N SER A 62 13.00 15.75 -4.64
CA SER A 62 12.84 15.81 -3.18
C SER A 62 11.97 16.96 -2.68
N SER A 63 11.64 17.89 -3.59
CA SER A 63 10.80 19.06 -3.35
C SER A 63 9.82 19.20 -4.52
N TRP A 64 8.54 19.41 -4.25
CA TRP A 64 7.49 19.47 -5.27
C TRP A 64 6.29 20.30 -4.84
N PHE A 65 5.49 20.72 -5.81
CA PHE A 65 4.23 21.41 -5.58
C PHE A 65 3.08 20.42 -5.57
N VAL A 66 2.11 20.67 -4.71
CA VAL A 66 0.78 20.07 -4.78
C VAL A 66 -0.15 21.14 -5.33
N SER A 67 -0.34 21.14 -6.66
CA SER A 67 -1.16 22.11 -7.38
C SER A 67 -2.55 21.59 -7.74
N GLU A 68 -2.78 20.29 -7.59
CA GLU A 68 -4.04 19.62 -7.91
C GLU A 68 -4.23 18.38 -7.00
N PRO A 69 -5.46 17.86 -6.86
CA PRO A 69 -5.70 16.59 -6.16
C PRO A 69 -5.00 15.40 -6.85
N GLY A 70 -4.62 14.39 -6.07
CA GLY A 70 -4.05 13.15 -6.62
C GLY A 70 -2.55 13.19 -6.90
N VAL A 71 -1.82 14.19 -6.40
CA VAL A 71 -0.35 14.18 -6.48
C VAL A 71 0.18 13.04 -5.62
N GLU A 72 0.80 12.05 -6.28
CA GLU A 72 1.30 10.83 -5.66
C GLU A 72 2.83 10.81 -5.65
N SER A 73 3.42 10.27 -4.59
CA SER A 73 4.87 10.01 -4.53
C SER A 73 5.31 8.95 -5.53
N ASP A 74 6.60 8.93 -5.83
CA ASP A 74 7.26 7.73 -6.35
C ASP A 74 7.11 6.59 -5.33
N THR A 75 7.34 5.34 -5.75
CA THR A 75 7.31 4.19 -4.84
C THR A 75 8.36 4.36 -3.75
N VAL A 76 7.91 4.37 -2.50
CA VAL A 76 8.75 4.47 -1.32
C VAL A 76 9.09 3.06 -0.86
N HIS A 77 10.38 2.81 -0.69
CA HIS A 77 10.93 1.55 -0.19
C HIS A 77 11.33 1.72 1.28
N LEU A 78 10.47 1.34 2.21
CA LEU A 78 10.74 1.43 3.65
C LEU A 78 10.32 0.13 4.34
N GLU A 79 11.25 -0.53 5.01
CA GLU A 79 10.94 -1.68 5.85
C GLU A 79 10.44 -1.22 7.22
N LEU A 80 9.14 -1.36 7.47
CA LEU A 80 8.60 -1.06 8.80
C LEU A 80 8.97 -2.18 9.78
N LYS A 81 9.61 -1.80 10.88
CA LYS A 81 10.13 -2.73 11.88
C LYS A 81 9.01 -3.14 12.83
N SER A 82 8.99 -4.43 13.19
CA SER A 82 8.00 -4.94 14.13
C SER A 82 8.07 -4.23 15.48
N GLY A 83 6.92 -3.75 15.96
CA GLY A 83 6.80 -3.03 17.22
C GLY A 83 7.23 -1.56 17.16
N LYS A 84 7.55 -1.03 15.98
CA LYS A 84 7.88 0.39 15.80
C LYS A 84 6.73 1.15 15.15
N ASP A 85 6.51 2.38 15.60
CA ASP A 85 5.50 3.24 15.00
C ASP A 85 5.97 3.77 13.65
N PHE A 86 5.04 3.92 12.72
CA PHE A 86 5.31 4.52 11.42
C PHE A 86 5.18 6.04 11.51
N VAL A 87 6.19 6.74 11.02
CA VAL A 87 6.28 8.19 11.11
C VAL A 87 6.32 8.80 9.72
N ILE A 88 5.57 9.89 9.54
CA ILE A 88 5.64 10.78 8.38
C ILE A 88 5.97 12.18 8.89
N SER A 89 6.99 12.82 8.31
CA SER A 89 7.40 14.19 8.65
C SER A 89 7.45 15.03 7.38
N ILE A 90 6.66 16.11 7.34
CA ILE A 90 6.45 16.96 6.17
C ILE A 90 6.85 18.38 6.50
N TYR A 91 7.62 19.00 5.61
CA TYR A 91 7.95 20.41 5.65
C TYR A 91 7.34 21.15 4.46
N VAL A 92 6.38 22.04 4.76
CA VAL A 92 5.63 22.81 3.77
C VAL A 92 6.06 24.26 3.84
N THR A 93 6.74 24.75 2.82
CA THR A 93 7.27 26.11 2.77
C THR A 93 7.60 26.48 1.34
N ASP A 94 7.50 27.77 1.00
CA ASP A 94 7.99 28.30 -0.28
C ASP A 94 9.46 28.78 -0.17
N ASN A 95 10.07 28.66 1.02
CA ASN A 95 11.44 29.10 1.31
C ASN A 95 12.39 27.92 1.47
N ASN A 96 13.60 28.01 0.89
CA ASN A 96 14.67 27.00 1.03
C ASN A 96 15.37 27.00 2.41
N ASP A 97 14.77 27.59 3.43
CA ASP A 97 15.30 27.59 4.79
C ASP A 97 14.93 26.28 5.47
N PHE A 98 15.87 25.33 5.49
CA PHE A 98 15.68 24.06 6.17
C PHE A 98 15.67 24.28 7.70
N PRO A 99 14.60 23.89 8.39
CA PRO A 99 14.50 24.01 9.83
C PRO A 99 15.45 22.99 10.46
N LEU A 100 16.17 23.42 11.48
CA LEU A 100 16.95 22.51 12.30
C LEU A 100 16.00 21.57 13.06
N GLY A 101 16.52 20.44 13.53
CA GLY A 101 15.80 19.50 14.39
C GLY A 101 15.36 20.06 15.76
N SER A 102 15.32 21.38 15.95
CA SER A 102 14.76 22.05 17.10
C SER A 102 13.79 23.19 16.76
N THR A 103 13.45 23.39 15.47
CA THR A 103 12.58 24.52 15.07
C THR A 103 11.15 24.31 15.60
N PRO A 104 10.65 25.21 16.47
CA PRO A 104 9.28 25.15 16.97
C PRO A 104 8.27 25.31 15.82
N ALA A 105 7.28 24.43 15.76
CA ALA A 105 6.28 24.45 14.72
C ALA A 105 5.34 25.67 14.87
N LEU A 106 5.31 26.55 13.87
CA LEU A 106 4.37 27.67 13.82
C LEU A 106 3.04 27.18 13.25
N GLY A 107 2.15 26.69 14.12
CA GLY A 107 0.73 26.49 13.80
C GLY A 107 0.24 25.05 13.65
N TYR A 108 1.10 24.04 13.80
CA TYR A 108 0.72 22.62 13.87
C TYR A 108 1.56 21.94 14.96
N SER A 109 0.96 21.15 15.84
CA SER A 109 1.63 20.55 17.01
C SER A 109 2.62 19.41 16.69
N GLY A 110 3.32 19.46 15.56
CA GLY A 110 4.23 18.42 15.10
C GLY A 110 5.62 18.97 14.80
N PHE A 111 6.60 18.49 15.55
CA PHE A 111 8.03 18.69 15.27
C PHE A 111 8.39 18.17 13.87
N TYR A 112 9.29 18.85 13.14
CA TYR A 112 9.84 18.35 11.87
C TYR A 112 11.26 17.82 12.05
N LYS A 113 11.52 16.59 11.55
CA LYS A 113 12.88 16.03 11.43
C LYS A 113 13.14 15.70 9.97
N GLY A 114 14.13 16.35 9.38
CA GLY A 114 14.63 16.04 8.04
C GLY A 114 15.77 15.02 8.12
N GLY A 115 15.61 13.87 7.47
CA GLY A 115 16.66 12.86 7.33
C GLY A 115 17.31 12.47 8.65
N ASN A 116 18.60 12.12 8.61
CA ASN A 116 19.39 11.73 9.80
C ASN A 116 20.26 12.88 10.34
N THR A 117 19.97 14.11 9.91
CA THR A 117 20.85 15.25 10.16
C THR A 117 20.54 15.92 11.50
N SER A 118 21.38 15.57 12.47
CA SER A 118 21.94 16.43 13.53
C SER A 118 20.97 17.13 14.50
N SER A 119 20.28 16.36 15.32
CA SER A 119 20.41 16.34 16.79
C SER A 119 19.37 15.36 17.33
N ASP A 120 19.76 14.41 18.17
CA ASP A 120 18.84 13.48 18.85
C ASP A 120 18.24 14.11 20.12
N THR A 121 18.38 15.43 20.25
CA THR A 121 17.80 16.21 21.33
C THR A 121 16.40 16.65 20.95
N ALA A 122 15.46 16.42 21.86
CA ALA A 122 14.11 16.96 21.75
C ALA A 122 14.16 18.49 21.55
N PRO A 123 13.26 19.08 20.75
CA PRO A 123 13.18 20.51 20.57
C PRO A 123 12.91 21.21 21.90
N ASP A 124 13.59 22.32 22.16
CA ASP A 124 13.20 23.23 23.22
C ASP A 124 11.75 23.69 22.93
N ALA A 125 10.84 23.42 23.88
CA ALA A 125 9.39 23.64 23.81
C ALA A 125 8.51 22.55 23.14
N TYR A 126 9.00 21.32 22.93
CA TYR A 126 8.09 20.20 22.61
C TYR A 126 7.18 19.86 23.80
N ASP A 127 5.87 20.08 23.66
CA ASP A 127 4.85 19.65 24.62
C ASP A 127 3.92 18.60 23.96
N PRO A 128 4.03 17.31 24.35
CA PRO A 128 3.20 16.24 23.80
C PRO A 128 1.71 16.38 24.15
N TRP A 129 1.34 17.23 25.12
CA TRP A 129 -0.03 17.41 25.60
C TRP A 129 -0.76 18.58 24.93
N LEU A 130 -0.03 19.43 24.19
CA LEU A 130 -0.59 20.54 23.39
C LEU A 130 -0.86 20.15 21.93
N GLN A 131 -1.01 18.85 21.64
CA GLN A 131 -1.43 18.36 20.32
C GLN A 131 -2.91 18.62 20.06
N THR A 132 -3.27 19.89 19.83
CA THR A 132 -4.56 20.26 19.24
C THR A 132 -4.35 20.49 17.75
N GLY A 133 -4.49 19.44 16.94
CA GLY A 133 -4.28 19.50 15.50
C GLY A 133 -5.22 18.56 14.77
N LYS A 134 -5.83 19.06 13.70
CA LYS A 134 -6.76 18.31 12.84
C LYS A 134 -6.11 17.01 12.35
N GLN A 135 -6.87 15.93 12.42
CA GLN A 135 -6.49 14.60 11.92
C GLN A 135 -6.27 14.68 10.40
N CYS A 136 -5.13 14.20 9.90
CA CYS A 136 -5.06 13.81 8.50
C CYS A 136 -5.65 12.41 8.39
N ILE A 137 -6.50 12.19 7.39
CA ILE A 137 -6.89 10.84 7.01
C ILE A 137 -5.81 10.38 6.02
N ILE A 138 -5.01 9.41 6.44
CA ILE A 138 -4.15 8.67 5.52
C ILE A 138 -5.04 7.55 4.98
N GLU A 139 -5.60 7.77 3.80
CA GLU A 139 -6.36 6.74 3.09
C GLU A 139 -5.36 5.78 2.46
N HIS A 140 -5.16 4.63 3.09
CA HIS A 140 -4.50 3.51 2.43
C HIS A 140 -5.44 2.99 1.34
N ILE A 141 -5.20 3.40 0.09
CA ILE A 141 -5.83 2.77 -1.07
C ILE A 141 -5.12 1.44 -1.28
N TYR A 142 -5.55 0.42 -0.54
CA TYR A 142 -5.18 -0.96 -0.84
C TYR A 142 -5.76 -1.31 -2.21
N GLN A 143 -4.92 -1.34 -3.24
CA GLN A 143 -5.19 -2.11 -4.44
C GLN A 143 -4.65 -3.52 -4.18
N PRO A 144 -5.48 -4.51 -3.78
CA PRO A 144 -4.99 -5.88 -3.71
C PRO A 144 -4.36 -6.24 -5.04
N LEU A 145 -3.13 -6.75 -5.01
CA LEU A 145 -2.59 -7.47 -6.15
C LEU A 145 -3.62 -8.53 -6.54
N PRO A 146 -4.01 -8.62 -7.82
CA PRO A 146 -5.03 -9.57 -8.25
C PRO A 146 -4.57 -10.99 -7.93
N TYR A 147 -5.42 -11.74 -7.23
CA TYR A 147 -5.17 -13.15 -6.97
C TYR A 147 -5.63 -13.96 -8.17
N TYR A 148 -4.90 -15.02 -8.50
CA TYR A 148 -5.23 -15.88 -9.64
C TYR A 148 -5.33 -17.36 -9.24
N LEU A 149 -6.27 -18.07 -9.86
CA LEU A 149 -6.31 -19.53 -9.93
C LEU A 149 -5.72 -19.95 -11.28
N GLN A 150 -4.74 -20.85 -11.25
CA GLN A 150 -4.11 -21.37 -12.46
C GLN A 150 -4.14 -22.89 -12.47
N GLY A 151 -4.17 -23.48 -13.65
CA GLY A 151 -4.12 -24.92 -13.83
C GLY A 151 -4.07 -25.34 -15.29
N THR A 152 -4.24 -26.64 -15.53
CA THR A 152 -4.28 -27.22 -16.87
C THR A 152 -5.49 -28.13 -17.01
N VAL A 153 -6.29 -27.94 -18.04
CA VAL A 153 -7.39 -28.83 -18.42
C VAL A 153 -6.84 -29.96 -19.28
N LYS A 154 -7.10 -31.22 -18.88
CA LYS A 154 -6.66 -32.41 -19.60
C LYS A 154 -7.81 -33.40 -19.78
N GLN A 155 -7.90 -34.01 -20.96
CA GLN A 155 -8.79 -35.12 -21.27
C GLN A 155 -7.95 -36.36 -21.58
N LYS A 156 -8.16 -37.43 -20.81
CA LYS A 156 -7.34 -38.67 -20.91
C LYS A 156 -5.82 -38.38 -20.83
N GLY A 157 -5.43 -37.40 -20.02
CA GLY A 157 -4.04 -36.98 -19.85
C GLY A 157 -3.50 -36.03 -20.93
N VAL A 158 -4.25 -35.77 -22.00
CA VAL A 158 -3.87 -34.84 -23.08
C VAL A 158 -4.49 -33.47 -22.83
N PRO A 159 -3.75 -32.36 -22.96
CA PRO A 159 -4.33 -31.04 -22.79
C PRO A 159 -5.41 -30.72 -23.82
N VAL A 160 -6.44 -29.99 -23.39
CA VAL A 160 -7.57 -29.63 -24.25
C VAL A 160 -8.06 -28.22 -23.98
N GLU A 161 -8.63 -27.59 -25.00
CA GLU A 161 -9.27 -26.28 -24.89
C GLU A 161 -10.70 -26.44 -24.35
N ARG A 162 -11.06 -25.75 -23.26
CA ARG A 162 -12.38 -25.80 -22.63
C ARG A 162 -12.73 -24.48 -21.95
N THR A 163 -14.03 -24.21 -21.84
CA THR A 163 -14.52 -23.14 -20.97
C THR A 163 -14.28 -23.54 -19.51
N VAL A 164 -13.55 -22.73 -18.75
CA VAL A 164 -13.27 -22.93 -17.33
C VAL A 164 -13.96 -21.84 -16.51
N ARG A 165 -14.65 -22.22 -15.44
CA ARG A 165 -15.34 -21.29 -14.53
C ARG A 165 -14.93 -21.52 -13.09
N SER A 166 -14.89 -20.44 -12.31
CA SER A 166 -14.71 -20.51 -10.86
C SER A 166 -15.97 -20.08 -10.13
N TYR A 167 -16.36 -20.84 -9.12
CA TYR A 167 -17.51 -20.55 -8.26
C TYR A 167 -17.08 -20.43 -6.80
N ILE A 168 -17.64 -19.48 -6.05
CA ILE A 168 -17.38 -19.36 -4.62
C ILE A 168 -18.01 -20.55 -3.89
N ARG A 169 -17.22 -21.29 -3.10
CA ARG A 169 -17.68 -22.54 -2.45
C ARG A 169 -18.86 -22.31 -1.51
N SER A 170 -18.85 -21.21 -0.77
CA SER A 170 -19.83 -20.95 0.30
C SER A 170 -21.25 -20.67 -0.22
N ASN A 171 -21.40 -20.17 -1.45
CA ASN A 171 -22.70 -19.76 -1.99
C ASN A 171 -22.96 -20.18 -3.44
N GLY A 172 -21.98 -20.80 -4.12
CA GLY A 172 -22.11 -21.24 -5.50
C GLY A 172 -22.16 -20.11 -6.54
N LEU A 173 -21.86 -18.86 -6.18
CA LEU A 173 -21.85 -17.75 -7.14
C LEU A 173 -20.71 -17.91 -8.12
N LEU A 174 -21.01 -17.73 -9.42
CA LEU A 174 -20.01 -17.61 -10.47
C LEU A 174 -19.15 -16.37 -10.22
N TYR A 175 -17.84 -16.54 -10.17
CA TYR A 175 -16.89 -15.46 -9.96
C TYR A 175 -16.20 -15.05 -11.26
N ASP A 176 -15.68 -16.02 -12.02
CA ASP A 176 -14.94 -15.76 -13.25
C ASP A 176 -15.11 -16.88 -14.27
N THR A 177 -14.89 -16.56 -15.55
CA THR A 177 -14.95 -17.48 -16.69
C THR A 177 -13.82 -17.17 -17.66
N THR A 178 -13.13 -18.21 -18.13
CA THR A 178 -12.08 -18.11 -19.14
C THR A 178 -12.18 -19.28 -20.12
N GLN A 179 -11.49 -19.17 -21.25
CA GLN A 179 -11.22 -20.30 -22.14
C GLN A 179 -9.78 -20.75 -21.86
N SER A 180 -9.57 -22.04 -21.57
CA SER A 180 -8.21 -22.55 -21.49
C SER A 180 -7.53 -22.46 -22.86
N LEU A 181 -6.20 -22.38 -22.90
CA LEU A 181 -5.46 -22.35 -24.16
C LEU A 181 -5.38 -23.74 -24.82
N THR A 182 -4.79 -23.79 -26.02
CA THR A 182 -4.58 -25.05 -26.77
C THR A 182 -3.66 -26.04 -26.03
N ASP A 183 -2.80 -25.55 -25.13
CA ASP A 183 -1.99 -26.36 -24.22
C ASP A 183 -2.72 -26.74 -22.92
N GLY A 184 -4.02 -26.44 -22.83
CA GLY A 184 -4.90 -26.67 -21.69
C GLY A 184 -4.70 -25.71 -20.53
N SER A 185 -3.71 -24.81 -20.55
CA SER A 185 -3.47 -23.87 -19.44
C SER A 185 -4.61 -22.87 -19.30
N PHE A 186 -4.92 -22.47 -18.06
CA PHE A 186 -5.90 -21.42 -17.80
C PHE A 186 -5.46 -20.55 -16.63
N GLN A 187 -6.00 -19.32 -16.60
CA GLN A 187 -5.91 -18.39 -15.48
C GLN A 187 -7.29 -17.76 -15.24
N LEU A 188 -7.75 -17.80 -14.01
CA LEU A 188 -8.98 -17.15 -13.53
C LEU A 188 -8.62 -16.17 -12.42
N ASN A 189 -9.37 -15.08 -12.29
CA ASN A 189 -9.31 -14.19 -11.14
C ASN A 189 -9.82 -14.91 -9.88
N ALA A 190 -9.28 -14.52 -8.73
CA ALA A 190 -9.77 -14.91 -7.41
C ALA A 190 -9.95 -13.67 -6.53
N PRO A 191 -10.94 -13.68 -5.62
CA PRO A 191 -11.18 -12.54 -4.74
C PRO A 191 -10.09 -12.33 -3.68
N ASN A 192 -9.44 -13.41 -3.23
CA ASN A 192 -8.30 -13.44 -2.30
C ASN A 192 -7.75 -14.87 -2.17
N ASP A 193 -6.66 -15.06 -1.43
CA ASP A 193 -6.01 -16.34 -1.14
C ASP A 193 -6.76 -17.26 -0.15
N THR A 194 -7.67 -16.71 0.64
CA THR A 194 -8.44 -17.47 1.65
C THR A 194 -9.78 -18.01 1.16
N THR A 195 -10.31 -17.47 0.06
CA THR A 195 -11.63 -17.86 -0.44
C THR A 195 -11.57 -19.22 -1.10
N GLU A 196 -12.31 -20.18 -0.53
CA GLU A 196 -12.44 -21.49 -1.17
C GLU A 196 -13.34 -21.41 -2.41
N MET A 197 -12.88 -22.00 -3.52
CA MET A 197 -13.56 -21.96 -4.81
C MET A 197 -13.65 -23.36 -5.43
N PHE A 198 -14.72 -23.60 -6.19
CA PHE A 198 -14.81 -24.69 -7.14
C PHE A 198 -14.30 -24.20 -8.49
N VAL A 199 -13.46 -25.00 -9.15
CA VAL A 199 -13.07 -24.76 -10.55
C VAL A 199 -13.63 -25.88 -11.41
N ILE A 200 -14.39 -25.51 -12.43
CA ILE A 200 -15.14 -26.43 -13.28
C ILE A 200 -14.79 -26.16 -14.74
N ALA A 201 -14.29 -27.18 -15.44
CA ALA A 201 -14.16 -27.15 -16.90
C ALA A 201 -15.42 -27.74 -17.56
N PHE A 202 -16.02 -27.00 -18.48
CA PHE A 202 -17.21 -27.38 -19.23
C PHE A 202 -16.81 -27.87 -20.62
N ASP A 203 -17.43 -28.96 -21.04
CA ASP A 203 -17.44 -29.38 -22.43
C ASP A 203 -18.69 -28.81 -23.11
N ASP A 204 -18.52 -27.66 -23.75
CA ASP A 204 -19.53 -27.01 -24.57
C ASP A 204 -19.37 -27.35 -26.07
N ALA A 205 -18.47 -28.28 -26.41
CA ALA A 205 -18.31 -28.73 -27.79
C ALA A 205 -19.54 -29.53 -28.25
N PRO A 206 -20.17 -29.18 -29.38
CA PRO A 206 -21.32 -29.91 -29.88
C PRO A 206 -20.93 -31.34 -30.28
N GLY A 207 -21.57 -32.33 -29.65
CA GLY A 207 -21.51 -33.73 -30.06
C GLY A 207 -20.94 -34.71 -29.03
N GLU A 208 -20.27 -34.24 -27.98
CA GLU A 208 -19.73 -35.12 -26.92
C GLU A 208 -20.10 -34.59 -25.52
N GLN A 209 -20.89 -35.37 -24.77
CA GLN A 209 -21.20 -35.08 -23.36
C GLN A 209 -20.12 -35.74 -22.49
N TYR A 210 -19.22 -34.95 -21.91
CA TYR A 210 -18.33 -35.44 -20.86
C TYR A 210 -18.64 -34.79 -19.51
N ASN A 211 -18.47 -35.58 -18.46
CA ASN A 211 -18.65 -35.15 -17.08
C ASN A 211 -17.65 -34.04 -16.74
N SER A 212 -18.14 -32.98 -16.10
CA SER A 212 -17.31 -31.87 -15.62
C SER A 212 -16.19 -32.38 -14.70
N LEU A 213 -14.96 -31.94 -14.95
CA LEU A 213 -13.87 -32.13 -14.00
C LEU A 213 -14.04 -31.09 -12.89
N ILE A 214 -14.34 -31.53 -11.67
CA ILE A 214 -14.44 -30.67 -10.50
C ILE A 214 -13.11 -30.74 -9.74
N TYR A 215 -12.37 -29.64 -9.72
CA TYR A 215 -11.29 -29.48 -8.76
C TYR A 215 -11.88 -28.99 -7.44
N ASP A 216 -11.77 -29.79 -6.38
CA ASP A 216 -12.00 -29.33 -5.00
C ASP A 216 -10.66 -28.96 -4.37
N ARG A 217 -10.58 -27.74 -3.82
CA ARG A 217 -9.44 -27.12 -3.14
C ARG A 217 -8.27 -26.67 -4.03
N VAL A 218 -8.51 -25.70 -4.92
CA VAL A 218 -7.45 -24.91 -5.57
C VAL A 218 -7.07 -23.75 -4.65
N LYS A 219 -5.82 -23.71 -4.16
CA LYS A 219 -5.30 -22.53 -3.44
C LYS A 219 -4.77 -21.53 -4.46
N GLY A 220 -5.15 -20.26 -4.33
CA GLY A 220 -4.58 -19.18 -5.14
C GLY A 220 -3.10 -18.97 -4.81
N PHE A 221 -2.35 -18.49 -5.79
CA PHE A 221 -0.94 -18.10 -5.61
C PHE A 221 -0.78 -16.61 -5.88
N THR A 222 0.12 -15.96 -5.15
CA THR A 222 0.64 -14.64 -5.47
C THR A 222 1.88 -14.80 -6.34
N LEU A 223 2.00 -13.97 -7.39
CA LEU A 223 3.22 -13.82 -8.17
C LEU A 223 4.25 -12.98 -7.40
#